data_AF-A0A9E3K410-F1
#
_entry.id   AF-A0A9E3K410-F1
#
_cell.length_a   1.000
_cell.length_b   1.000
_cell.length_c   1.000
_cell.angle_alpha   90.00
_cell.angle_beta   90.00
_cell.angle_gamma   90.00
#
_symmetry.space_group_name_H-M   'P 1'
#
loop_
_entity.id
_entity.type
_entity.pdbx_description
1 polymer ?
#
loop_
_entity_poly.entity_id
_entity_poly.type
_entity_poly.pdbx_seq_one_letter_code
_entity_poly.pdbx_strand_id
1 'polypeptide(L)'
;MTKALATGVAAAFLTVATIVPAEAQAQTAAAAAPTLDAAAVKAAAKARAAQVKAWRTQYGPGPYPDEMDGYLATREEKLREHYRVLYYDGEHNAVLNFERLGLVAMELGYYADAEKAFDGALDRIEAFYGKDKQAERATSATRLEVNKDFKGEPYERAMAYYYRGLLYLRKGDYDNARASFKAAEYQDTISAEESFQSDFGLLTYLQGWASQCAGDKSQAADAYDAATKIDAKLKAPGAADNVLVIAETGNGPVKATDGQYQEKMVFRPGQGFPENGALVTLGSGKTTRAWPLTPAADIYTQASTRGGRAIDGVLNGKAQFRSGLETTSMLATTVGTSFAQQMGGNSLYMQGAGALIGMLSKSVRPTADVRMWDSLPATIHVGTTNWARASAPPAPKGRKPAPKRGTTAVANTAWAMPSASMVWRKGDEALDLAGVKPMTANAGKCGIVWSRSRSATALSAAAPGDNAKVAAARKNDKAAWAKDEAFRASLR
;
A
#
# COMPACT_ATOMS: atom_id res chain seq x y z
N MET A 1 60.23 -16.69 -15.76
CA MET A 1 60.38 -15.28 -15.36
C MET A 1 58.98 -14.67 -15.30
N THR A 2 58.19 -14.87 -14.24
CA THR A 2 58.02 -13.97 -13.05
C THR A 2 57.80 -12.51 -13.47
N LYS A 3 56.68 -11.81 -13.23
CA LYS A 3 55.80 -11.78 -12.05
C LYS A 3 54.36 -11.34 -12.41
N ALA A 4 53.40 -11.92 -11.69
CA ALA A 4 52.08 -11.36 -11.39
C ALA A 4 52.18 -10.41 -10.17
N LEU A 5 51.21 -9.49 -10.00
CA LEU A 5 50.68 -9.10 -8.68
C LEU A 5 49.44 -8.20 -8.80
N ALA A 6 48.32 -8.74 -8.30
CA ALA A 6 47.17 -8.02 -7.82
C ALA A 6 47.41 -7.53 -6.38
N THR A 7 46.76 -6.45 -5.94
CA THR A 7 46.30 -6.26 -4.55
C THR A 7 45.44 -5.01 -4.43
N GLY A 8 44.20 -5.17 -3.94
CA GLY A 8 43.48 -4.12 -3.23
C GLY A 8 43.89 -4.08 -1.76
N VAL A 9 43.61 -2.97 -1.07
CA VAL A 9 43.68 -2.87 0.39
C VAL A 9 42.52 -2.02 0.89
N ALA A 10 41.63 -2.66 1.64
CA ALA A 10 40.78 -2.04 2.64
C ALA A 10 41.61 -1.85 3.93
N ALA A 11 41.47 -0.71 4.60
CA ALA A 11 42.06 -0.49 5.91
C ALA A 11 40.96 -0.11 6.91
N ALA A 12 40.71 -1.02 7.86
CA ALA A 12 39.96 -0.78 9.08
C ALA A 12 40.89 -0.14 10.12
N PHE A 13 40.38 0.86 10.87
CA PHE A 13 41.06 1.37 12.07
C PHE A 13 40.21 1.09 13.30
N LEU A 14 40.79 0.28 14.19
CA LEU A 14 40.35 -0.01 15.55
C LEU A 14 41.05 1.00 16.47
N THR A 15 40.33 1.80 17.26
CA THR A 15 40.92 2.69 18.27
C THR A 15 40.62 2.16 19.68
N VAL A 16 41.70 1.87 20.43
CA VAL A 16 41.68 1.57 21.86
C VAL A 16 41.73 2.90 22.62
N ALA A 17 40.80 3.08 23.56
CA ALA A 17 40.71 4.27 24.41
C ALA A 17 41.64 4.14 25.63
N THR A 18 42.53 5.12 25.82
CA THR A 18 43.24 5.35 27.09
C THR A 18 42.84 6.71 27.64
N ILE A 19 42.36 6.71 28.89
CA ILE A 19 41.89 7.89 29.64
C ILE A 19 43.10 8.66 30.18
N VAL A 20 43.20 9.96 29.88
CA VAL A 20 44.15 10.93 30.47
C VAL A 20 43.35 12.18 30.88
N PRO A 21 43.60 12.81 32.05
CA PRO A 21 42.70 13.79 32.65
C PRO A 21 42.70 15.17 31.95
N ALA A 22 41.60 15.89 32.17
CA ALA A 22 40.98 16.89 31.28
C ALA A 22 41.49 18.34 31.36
N GLU A 23 42.65 18.63 31.98
CA GLU A 23 43.08 20.03 32.19
C GLU A 23 44.33 20.47 31.41
N ALA A 24 44.89 19.60 30.55
CA ALA A 24 46.04 19.94 29.68
C ALA A 24 45.72 20.00 28.18
N GLN A 25 44.44 19.97 27.78
CA GLN A 25 44.01 19.94 26.36
C GLN A 25 43.44 21.27 25.82
N ALA A 26 43.44 22.35 26.62
CA ALA A 26 42.81 23.61 26.22
C ALA A 26 43.67 24.54 25.32
N GLN A 27 44.92 24.19 24.98
CA GLN A 27 45.80 25.10 24.21
C GLN A 27 46.53 24.50 22.99
N THR A 28 46.25 23.26 22.56
CA THR A 28 46.87 22.68 21.34
C THR A 28 45.92 21.91 20.42
N ALA A 29 44.61 22.19 20.45
CA ALA A 29 43.62 21.57 19.57
C ALA A 29 43.06 22.52 18.49
N ALA A 30 43.81 23.54 18.10
CA ALA A 30 43.56 24.32 16.89
C ALA A 30 44.54 23.88 15.79
N ALA A 31 44.48 22.61 15.40
CA ALA A 31 45.28 22.06 14.31
C ALA A 31 44.43 21.20 13.39
N ALA A 32 44.05 21.81 12.27
CA ALA A 32 43.67 21.21 10.99
C ALA A 32 42.65 20.05 11.03
N ALA A 33 41.36 20.39 11.00
CA ALA A 33 40.45 19.61 10.18
C ALA A 33 41.00 19.63 8.74
N PRO A 34 41.06 18.50 8.01
CA PRO A 34 41.58 18.50 6.65
C PRO A 34 40.69 19.41 5.81
N THR A 35 41.24 20.54 5.36
CA THR A 35 40.63 21.34 4.32
C THR A 35 40.60 20.46 3.07
N LEU A 36 39.41 19.98 2.70
CA LEU A 36 39.21 19.30 1.42
C LEU A 36 39.80 20.19 0.32
N ASP A 37 40.82 19.69 -0.38
CA ASP A 37 41.48 20.42 -1.46
C ASP A 37 40.42 20.88 -2.48
N ALA A 38 40.26 22.20 -2.63
CA ALA A 38 39.28 22.79 -3.53
C ALA A 38 39.48 22.31 -4.98
N ALA A 39 40.71 21.98 -5.38
CA ALA A 39 41.00 21.41 -6.69
C ALA A 39 40.46 19.97 -6.81
N ALA A 40 40.63 19.15 -5.78
CA ALA A 40 40.06 17.80 -5.71
C ALA A 40 38.52 17.82 -5.73
N VAL A 41 37.88 18.73 -5.01
CA VAL A 41 36.40 18.90 -5.02
C VAL A 41 35.91 19.29 -6.42
N LYS A 42 36.58 20.25 -7.08
CA LYS A 42 36.23 20.68 -8.44
C LYS A 42 36.45 19.57 -9.48
N ALA A 43 37.52 18.78 -9.33
CA ALA A 43 37.80 17.64 -10.19
C ALA A 43 36.73 16.54 -10.04
N ALA A 44 36.33 16.22 -8.80
CA ALA A 44 35.26 15.28 -8.52
C ALA A 44 33.90 15.75 -9.09
N ALA A 45 33.57 17.03 -8.95
CA ALA A 45 32.36 17.61 -9.53
C ALA A 45 32.33 17.51 -11.06
N LYS A 46 33.47 17.76 -11.73
CA LYS A 46 33.59 17.63 -13.19
C LYS A 46 33.46 16.17 -13.64
N ALA A 47 34.08 15.23 -12.92
CA ALA A 47 33.97 13.80 -13.21
C ALA A 47 32.50 13.33 -13.06
N ARG A 48 31.82 13.75 -11.99
CA ARG A 48 30.39 13.49 -11.78
C ARG A 48 29.54 14.05 -12.91
N ALA A 49 29.78 15.29 -13.34
CA ALA A 49 29.03 15.90 -14.45
C ALA A 49 29.21 15.13 -15.76
N ALA A 50 30.41 14.63 -16.05
CA ALA A 50 30.67 13.79 -17.21
C ALA A 50 29.96 12.42 -17.11
N GLN A 51 29.97 11.80 -15.93
CA GLN A 51 29.30 10.53 -15.67
C GLN A 51 27.77 10.65 -15.78
N VAL A 52 27.17 11.67 -15.18
CA VAL A 52 25.73 11.97 -15.29
C VAL A 52 25.36 12.25 -16.75
N LYS A 53 26.19 12.96 -17.51
CA LYS A 53 25.95 13.17 -18.94
C LYS A 53 25.95 11.83 -19.71
N ALA A 54 26.91 10.94 -19.44
CA ALA A 54 26.97 9.62 -20.06
C ALA A 54 25.74 8.78 -19.71
N TRP A 55 25.35 8.75 -18.43
CA TRP A 55 24.15 8.05 -17.99
C TRP A 55 22.86 8.65 -18.56
N ARG A 56 22.77 9.98 -18.70
CA ARG A 56 21.61 10.61 -19.34
C ARG A 56 21.44 10.16 -20.79
N THR A 57 22.54 9.97 -21.49
CA THR A 57 22.55 9.42 -22.85
C THR A 57 22.16 7.95 -22.88
N GLN A 58 22.58 7.15 -21.89
CA GLN A 58 22.34 5.70 -21.86
C GLN A 58 20.98 5.30 -21.27
N TYR A 59 20.53 5.97 -20.21
CA TYR A 59 19.41 5.58 -19.35
C TYR A 59 18.27 6.63 -19.31
N GLY A 60 18.44 7.79 -19.95
CA GLY A 60 17.46 8.88 -19.88
C GLY A 60 17.54 9.66 -18.57
N PRO A 61 16.43 10.14 -17.99
CA PRO A 61 16.44 11.05 -16.83
C PRO A 61 16.80 10.41 -15.48
N GLY A 62 17.18 9.13 -15.45
CA GLY A 62 17.43 8.38 -14.22
C GLY A 62 16.18 7.63 -13.68
N PRO A 63 16.23 7.10 -12.45
CA PRO A 63 17.31 7.30 -11.48
C PRO A 63 18.64 6.67 -11.92
N TYR A 64 19.75 7.32 -11.56
CA TYR A 64 21.08 6.78 -11.84
C TYR A 64 21.55 5.82 -10.73
N PRO A 65 22.51 4.90 -11.02
CA PRO A 65 22.94 3.90 -10.05
C PRO A 65 23.41 4.48 -8.71
N ASP A 66 24.18 5.56 -8.71
CA ASP A 66 24.70 6.19 -7.50
C ASP A 66 23.60 6.86 -6.64
N GLU A 67 22.60 7.45 -7.28
CA GLU A 67 21.44 8.02 -6.62
C GLU A 67 20.60 6.94 -5.94
N MET A 68 20.43 5.81 -6.62
CA MET A 68 19.75 4.64 -6.07
C MET A 68 20.53 4.06 -4.89
N ASP A 69 21.84 3.86 -5.04
CA ASP A 69 22.68 3.32 -3.97
C ASP A 69 22.68 4.23 -2.74
N GLY A 70 22.78 5.56 -2.94
CA GLY A 70 22.68 6.53 -1.85
C GLY A 70 21.31 6.51 -1.16
N TYR A 71 20.23 6.39 -1.93
CA TYR A 71 18.87 6.29 -1.39
C TYR A 71 18.65 5.01 -0.56
N LEU A 72 19.22 3.89 -1.00
CA LEU A 72 19.07 2.58 -0.36
C LEU A 72 20.00 2.36 0.83
N ALA A 73 21.11 3.10 0.91
CA ALA A 73 22.13 2.93 1.95
C ALA A 73 21.57 3.10 3.38
N THR A 74 20.53 3.92 3.56
CA THR A 74 19.90 4.20 4.85
C THR A 74 18.65 3.35 5.13
N ARG A 75 18.32 2.41 4.23
CA ARG A 75 17.10 1.60 4.31
C ARG A 75 17.38 0.22 4.89
N GLU A 76 16.41 -0.27 5.65
CA GLU A 76 16.38 -1.62 6.21
C GLU A 76 16.55 -2.68 5.11
N GLU A 77 17.46 -3.62 5.31
CA GLU A 77 17.87 -4.58 4.28
C GLU A 77 16.68 -5.35 3.70
N LYS A 78 15.75 -5.78 4.57
CA LYS A 78 14.54 -6.51 4.19
C LYS A 78 13.54 -5.68 3.37
N LEU A 79 13.64 -4.36 3.42
CA LEU A 79 12.76 -3.43 2.70
C LEU A 79 13.43 -2.79 1.47
N ARG A 80 14.75 -2.97 1.29
CA ARG A 80 15.51 -2.28 0.22
C ARG A 80 14.93 -2.50 -1.17
N GLU A 81 14.43 -3.68 -1.47
CA GLU A 81 13.88 -3.93 -2.80
C GLU A 81 12.55 -3.21 -3.04
N HIS A 82 11.70 -3.09 -2.01
CA HIS A 82 10.48 -2.29 -2.10
C HIS A 82 10.80 -0.79 -2.24
N TYR A 83 11.80 -0.31 -1.51
CA TYR A 83 12.31 1.05 -1.67
C TYR A 83 12.93 1.28 -3.06
N ARG A 84 13.65 0.29 -3.60
CA ARG A 84 14.22 0.37 -4.95
C ARG A 84 13.11 0.54 -5.98
N VAL A 85 12.07 -0.28 -5.91
CA VAL A 85 10.91 -0.20 -6.82
C VAL A 85 10.19 1.14 -6.68
N LEU A 86 9.92 1.60 -5.45
CA LEU A 86 9.34 2.92 -5.20
C LEU A 86 10.15 4.04 -5.87
N TYR A 87 11.47 4.04 -5.66
CA TYR A 87 12.36 5.06 -6.22
C TYR A 87 12.46 5.00 -7.75
N TYR A 88 12.47 3.78 -8.30
CA TYR A 88 12.61 3.53 -9.73
C TYR A 88 11.35 3.88 -10.51
N ASP A 89 10.18 3.39 -10.08
CA ASP A 89 8.91 3.61 -10.76
C ASP A 89 8.44 5.07 -10.69
N GLY A 90 8.93 5.82 -9.69
CA GLY A 90 8.62 7.22 -9.56
C GLY A 90 7.17 7.49 -9.12
N GLU A 91 6.65 8.66 -9.50
CA GLU A 91 5.30 9.10 -9.11
C GLU A 91 4.22 8.23 -9.78
N HIS A 92 4.55 7.57 -10.91
CA HIS A 92 3.63 6.71 -11.69
C HIS A 92 2.90 5.67 -10.85
N ASN A 93 3.65 4.94 -10.04
CA ASN A 93 3.16 3.84 -9.21
C ASN A 93 3.34 4.16 -7.73
N ALA A 94 3.59 5.42 -7.35
CA ALA A 94 3.96 5.77 -5.99
C ALA A 94 2.93 5.31 -4.96
N VAL A 95 1.62 5.54 -5.20
CA VAL A 95 0.55 5.06 -4.30
C VAL A 95 0.64 3.55 -4.09
N LEU A 96 0.69 2.76 -5.18
CA LEU A 96 0.77 1.29 -5.11
C LEU A 96 2.05 0.81 -4.40
N ASN A 97 3.18 1.43 -4.71
CA ASN A 97 4.46 1.05 -4.15
C ASN A 97 4.54 1.40 -2.65
N PHE A 98 3.96 2.52 -2.24
CA PHE A 98 3.80 2.89 -0.83
C PHE A 98 2.86 1.95 -0.08
N GLU A 99 1.72 1.61 -0.66
CA GLU A 99 0.76 0.65 -0.09
C GLU A 99 1.43 -0.72 0.18
N ARG A 100 2.15 -1.25 -0.80
CA ARG A 100 2.86 -2.54 -0.70
C ARG A 100 4.03 -2.47 0.28
N LEU A 101 4.84 -1.42 0.21
CA LEU A 101 5.93 -1.17 1.17
C LEU A 101 5.40 -1.08 2.60
N GLY A 102 4.30 -0.35 2.81
CA GLY A 102 3.70 -0.15 4.12
C GLY A 102 3.26 -1.45 4.76
N LEU A 103 2.60 -2.32 3.99
CA LEU A 103 2.14 -3.62 4.49
C LEU A 103 3.30 -4.56 4.81
N VAL A 104 4.30 -4.66 3.93
CA VAL A 104 5.50 -5.49 4.19
C VAL A 104 6.28 -4.98 5.41
N ALA A 105 6.43 -3.65 5.54
CA ALA A 105 7.08 -3.06 6.71
C ALA A 105 6.31 -3.34 8.01
N MET A 106 4.97 -3.29 7.97
CA MET A 106 4.10 -3.62 9.10
C MET A 106 4.24 -5.09 9.51
N GLU A 107 4.25 -6.03 8.55
CA GLU A 107 4.43 -7.47 8.80
C GLU A 107 5.79 -7.78 9.44
N LEU A 108 6.84 -7.10 8.99
CA LEU A 108 8.21 -7.29 9.47
C LEU A 108 8.51 -6.56 10.80
N GLY A 109 7.57 -5.73 11.27
CA GLY A 109 7.72 -4.95 12.50
C GLY A 109 8.47 -3.62 12.36
N TYR A 110 8.76 -3.19 11.13
CA TYR A 110 9.34 -1.88 10.80
C TYR A 110 8.25 -0.79 10.79
N TYR A 111 7.60 -0.57 11.93
CA TYR A 111 6.40 0.27 12.02
C TYR A 111 6.62 1.72 11.62
N ALA A 112 7.81 2.28 11.85
CA ALA A 112 8.13 3.64 11.43
C ALA A 112 8.17 3.78 9.90
N ASP A 113 8.70 2.76 9.20
CA ASP A 113 8.68 2.72 7.73
C ASP A 113 7.27 2.45 7.21
N ALA A 114 6.49 1.62 7.90
CA ALA A 114 5.08 1.38 7.57
C ALA A 114 4.24 2.67 7.66
N GLU A 115 4.38 3.42 8.76
CA GLU A 115 3.69 4.71 8.95
C GLU A 115 4.05 5.68 7.83
N LYS A 116 5.35 5.89 7.56
CA LYS A 116 5.81 6.78 6.49
C LYS A 116 5.32 6.36 5.10
N ALA A 117 5.31 5.06 4.84
CA ALA A 117 4.87 4.55 3.55
C ALA A 117 3.36 4.79 3.36
N PHE A 118 2.53 4.44 4.35
CA PHE A 118 1.11 4.72 4.26
C PHE A 118 0.82 6.21 4.20
N ASP A 119 1.48 7.06 4.99
CA ASP A 119 1.35 8.52 4.89
C ASP A 119 1.68 9.01 3.46
N GLY A 120 2.74 8.47 2.85
CA GLY A 120 3.10 8.76 1.45
C GLY A 120 2.04 8.34 0.42
N ALA A 121 1.30 7.26 0.66
CA ALA A 121 0.15 6.87 -0.17
C ALA A 121 -1.05 7.79 0.07
N LEU A 122 -1.39 8.07 1.34
CA LEU A 122 -2.54 8.88 1.73
C LEU A 122 -2.42 10.33 1.23
N ASP A 123 -1.26 10.95 1.37
CA ASP A 123 -0.99 12.31 0.87
C ASP A 123 -1.30 12.43 -0.63
N ARG A 124 -0.98 11.38 -1.42
CA ARG A 124 -1.23 11.33 -2.87
C ARG A 124 -2.70 11.09 -3.21
N ILE A 125 -3.34 10.19 -2.46
CA ILE A 125 -4.78 9.94 -2.56
C ILE A 125 -5.55 11.24 -2.30
N GLU A 126 -5.21 11.98 -1.26
CA GLU A 126 -5.87 13.24 -0.88
C GLU A 126 -5.56 14.39 -1.83
N ALA A 127 -4.31 14.52 -2.28
CA ALA A 127 -3.90 15.57 -3.21
C ALA A 127 -4.66 15.51 -4.55
N PHE A 128 -5.15 14.33 -4.93
CA PHE A 128 -5.99 14.16 -6.11
C PHE A 128 -7.34 14.88 -5.93
N TYR A 129 -8.09 14.56 -4.87
CA TYR A 129 -9.42 15.13 -4.62
C TYR A 129 -9.38 16.61 -4.22
N GLY A 130 -8.28 17.09 -3.64
CA GLY A 130 -8.08 18.51 -3.30
C GLY A 130 -7.97 19.44 -4.51
N LYS A 131 -7.56 18.93 -5.68
CA LYS A 131 -7.34 19.73 -6.91
C LYS A 131 -8.49 19.63 -7.92
N ASP A 132 -9.41 18.68 -7.75
CA ASP A 132 -10.44 18.37 -8.74
C ASP A 132 -11.54 19.44 -8.89
N LYS A 133 -11.79 20.29 -7.89
CA LYS A 133 -12.76 21.41 -8.03
C LYS A 133 -12.34 22.47 -9.07
N GLN A 134 -11.06 22.56 -9.44
CA GLN A 134 -10.60 23.41 -10.56
C GLN A 134 -10.34 22.63 -11.85
N ALA A 135 -10.18 21.30 -11.78
CA ALA A 135 -9.80 20.45 -12.91
C ALA A 135 -10.98 19.92 -13.74
N GLU A 136 -12.22 20.04 -13.26
CA GLU A 136 -13.45 19.70 -14.00
C GLU A 136 -13.61 20.44 -15.35
N ARG A 137 -12.79 21.46 -15.63
CA ARG A 137 -12.85 22.26 -16.87
C ARG A 137 -11.80 21.92 -17.93
N ALA A 138 -10.90 20.95 -17.69
CA ALA A 138 -9.89 20.55 -18.68
C ALA A 138 -10.37 19.33 -19.49
N THR A 139 -10.47 19.52 -20.80
CA THR A 139 -11.12 18.64 -21.79
C THR A 139 -10.63 17.19 -21.80
N SER A 140 -11.59 16.28 -22.00
CA SER A 140 -11.48 14.80 -21.97
C SER A 140 -10.66 14.15 -23.08
N ALA A 141 -10.09 14.90 -24.02
CA ALA A 141 -9.49 14.34 -25.25
C ALA A 141 -7.96 14.12 -25.21
N THR A 142 -7.22 14.73 -24.27
CA THR A 142 -5.74 14.58 -24.17
C THR A 142 -5.28 13.66 -23.05
N ARG A 143 -6.21 13.06 -22.28
CA ARG A 143 -5.94 12.19 -21.12
C ARG A 143 -5.66 10.74 -21.53
N LEU A 144 -4.82 10.54 -22.55
CA LEU A 144 -4.29 9.22 -22.93
C LEU A 144 -3.70 8.56 -21.66
N GLU A 145 -3.97 7.26 -21.48
CA GLU A 145 -3.60 6.44 -20.32
C GLU A 145 -2.14 6.56 -19.87
N VAL A 146 -1.26 7.00 -20.77
CA VAL A 146 0.17 7.21 -20.54
C VAL A 146 0.46 8.16 -19.37
N ASN A 147 -0.46 9.07 -19.02
CA ASN A 147 -0.28 10.09 -17.99
C ASN A 147 -1.10 9.89 -16.70
N LYS A 148 -1.67 8.70 -16.49
CA LYS A 148 -2.45 8.42 -15.27
C LYS A 148 -1.57 7.74 -14.22
N ASP A 149 -1.11 8.52 -13.26
CA ASP A 149 -0.51 8.02 -12.02
C ASP A 149 -1.53 7.08 -11.33
N PHE A 150 -1.07 5.99 -10.73
CA PHE A 150 -1.92 5.03 -10.02
C PHE A 150 -2.55 5.68 -8.79
N LYS A 151 -3.84 5.47 -8.58
CA LYS A 151 -4.61 6.07 -7.47
C LYS A 151 -5.24 5.07 -6.53
N GLY A 152 -5.23 3.79 -6.89
CA GLY A 152 -6.07 2.78 -6.27
C GLY A 152 -7.55 2.93 -6.63
N GLU A 153 -8.24 1.81 -6.67
CA GLU A 153 -9.70 1.75 -6.65
C GLU A 153 -10.23 2.10 -5.24
N PRO A 154 -11.52 2.46 -5.08
CA PRO A 154 -12.07 2.88 -3.79
C PRO A 154 -11.72 1.95 -2.62
N TYR A 155 -11.82 0.63 -2.81
CA TYR A 155 -11.47 -0.36 -1.78
C TYR A 155 -9.97 -0.39 -1.44
N GLU A 156 -9.07 -0.17 -2.41
CA GLU A 156 -7.61 -0.15 -2.18
C GLU A 156 -7.24 1.08 -1.33
N ARG A 157 -7.81 2.24 -1.68
CA ARG A 157 -7.63 3.48 -0.91
C ARG A 157 -8.18 3.34 0.51
N ALA A 158 -9.38 2.77 0.67
CA ALA A 158 -9.95 2.49 1.99
C ALA A 158 -9.03 1.57 2.81
N MET A 159 -8.42 0.56 2.17
CA MET A 159 -7.47 -0.34 2.82
C MET A 159 -6.16 0.36 3.25
N ALA A 160 -5.68 1.37 2.53
CA ALA A 160 -4.52 2.17 2.96
C ALA A 160 -4.81 2.90 4.29
N TYR A 161 -5.97 3.54 4.40
CA TYR A 161 -6.43 4.18 5.64
C TYR A 161 -6.72 3.17 6.76
N TYR A 162 -7.22 1.97 6.41
CA TYR A 162 -7.42 0.88 7.36
C TYR A 162 -6.10 0.48 8.03
N TYR A 163 -5.06 0.15 7.25
CA TYR A 163 -3.76 -0.23 7.82
C TYR A 163 -3.12 0.92 8.61
N ARG A 164 -3.26 2.17 8.12
CA ARG A 164 -2.78 3.33 8.87
C ARG A 164 -3.49 3.51 10.21
N GLY A 165 -4.80 3.25 10.24
CA GLY A 165 -5.63 3.22 11.45
C GLY A 165 -5.18 2.13 12.44
N LEU A 166 -4.80 0.94 11.95
CA LEU A 166 -4.24 -0.12 12.81
C LEU A 166 -2.92 0.30 13.46
N LEU A 167 -2.06 1.03 12.75
CA LEU A 167 -0.80 1.57 13.30
C LEU A 167 -1.08 2.64 14.36
N TYR A 168 -2.11 3.48 14.19
CA TYR A 168 -2.55 4.39 15.23
C TYR A 168 -3.07 3.65 16.47
N LEU A 169 -3.91 2.61 16.30
CA LEU A 169 -4.37 1.75 17.41
C LEU A 169 -3.18 1.11 18.15
N ARG A 170 -2.18 0.62 17.41
CA ARG A 170 -0.94 0.05 17.97
C ARG A 170 -0.21 1.05 18.88
N LYS A 171 -0.17 2.33 18.50
CA LYS A 171 0.42 3.44 19.27
C LYS A 171 -0.46 3.94 20.41
N GLY A 172 -1.70 3.46 20.53
CA GLY A 172 -2.68 3.97 21.48
C GLY A 172 -3.23 5.35 21.12
N ASP A 173 -3.06 5.76 19.85
CA ASP A 173 -3.53 7.04 19.32
C ASP A 173 -4.95 6.88 18.76
N TYR A 174 -5.91 6.84 19.66
CA TYR A 174 -7.28 6.45 19.33
C TYR A 174 -8.03 7.50 18.51
N ASP A 175 -7.77 8.79 18.71
CA ASP A 175 -8.43 9.84 17.95
C ASP A 175 -7.99 9.82 16.48
N ASN A 176 -6.69 9.67 16.21
CA ASN A 176 -6.21 9.53 14.84
C ASN A 176 -6.58 8.18 14.22
N ALA A 177 -6.66 7.10 15.02
CA ALA A 177 -7.19 5.83 14.52
C ALA A 177 -8.63 5.98 14.03
N ARG A 178 -9.52 6.58 14.85
CA ARG A 178 -10.91 6.85 14.50
C ARG A 178 -11.00 7.71 13.24
N ALA A 179 -10.20 8.78 13.16
CA ALA A 179 -10.15 9.65 11.99
C ALA A 179 -9.73 8.90 10.72
N SER A 180 -8.72 8.01 10.83
CA SER A 180 -8.26 7.18 9.72
C SER A 180 -9.35 6.22 9.23
N PHE A 181 -10.06 5.53 10.12
CA PHE A 181 -11.15 4.63 9.73
C PHE A 181 -12.34 5.39 9.12
N LYS A 182 -12.63 6.60 9.61
CA LYS A 182 -13.65 7.47 8.99
C LYS A 182 -13.24 7.94 7.60
N ALA A 183 -11.97 8.27 7.39
CA ALA A 183 -11.45 8.61 6.07
C ALA A 183 -11.46 7.40 5.13
N ALA A 184 -11.23 6.19 5.64
CA ALA A 184 -11.38 4.95 4.88
C ALA A 184 -12.82 4.78 4.33
N GLU A 185 -13.85 5.03 5.15
CA GLU A 185 -15.25 5.00 4.69
C GLU A 185 -15.49 6.03 3.60
N TYR A 186 -14.96 7.25 3.76
CA TYR A 186 -15.07 8.29 2.76
C TYR A 186 -14.45 7.86 1.42
N GLN A 187 -13.25 7.26 1.43
CA GLN A 187 -12.61 6.75 0.22
C GLN A 187 -13.39 5.61 -0.45
N ASP A 188 -14.05 4.78 0.33
CA ASP A 188 -14.96 3.73 -0.17
C ASP A 188 -16.21 4.34 -0.84
N THR A 189 -16.73 5.46 -0.32
CA THR A 189 -17.90 6.13 -0.92
C THR A 189 -17.63 6.85 -2.24
N ILE A 190 -16.38 7.27 -2.49
CA ILE A 190 -16.07 8.10 -3.65
C ILE A 190 -15.53 7.23 -4.79
N SER A 191 -16.24 7.24 -5.92
CA SER A 191 -15.69 6.81 -7.20
C SER A 191 -15.46 8.02 -8.12
N ALA A 192 -14.74 7.84 -9.22
CA ALA A 192 -14.42 8.93 -10.14
C ALA A 192 -15.67 9.59 -10.79
N GLU A 193 -16.82 8.92 -10.75
CA GLU A 193 -18.04 9.35 -11.44
C GLU A 193 -19.27 9.41 -10.52
N GLU A 194 -19.26 8.74 -9.35
CA GLU A 194 -20.42 8.61 -8.47
C GLU A 194 -20.05 8.54 -6.98
N SER A 195 -20.94 9.04 -6.11
CA SER A 195 -20.87 8.89 -4.65
C SER A 195 -21.86 7.83 -4.18
N PHE A 196 -21.41 6.86 -3.39
CA PHE A 196 -22.23 5.77 -2.87
C PHE A 196 -22.30 5.77 -1.33
N GLN A 197 -23.28 5.08 -0.74
CA GLN A 197 -23.30 4.83 0.70
C GLN A 197 -22.26 3.77 1.07
N SER A 198 -21.39 3.99 2.06
CA SER A 198 -20.41 2.98 2.47
C SER A 198 -21.12 1.78 3.12
N ASP A 199 -20.76 0.58 2.69
CA ASP A 199 -21.24 -0.72 3.19
C ASP A 199 -20.08 -1.50 3.85
N PHE A 200 -18.95 -0.83 4.06
CA PHE A 200 -17.76 -1.39 4.66
C PHE A 200 -17.87 -1.34 6.19
N GLY A 201 -18.83 -2.09 6.75
CA GLY A 201 -19.21 -2.02 8.17
C GLY A 201 -18.06 -2.23 9.17
N LEU A 202 -16.99 -2.95 8.76
CA LEU A 202 -15.76 -3.07 9.55
C LEU A 202 -15.14 -1.72 9.92
N LEU A 203 -15.12 -0.76 8.99
CA LEU A 203 -14.50 0.55 9.24
C LEU A 203 -15.29 1.31 10.33
N THR A 204 -16.62 1.23 10.29
CA THR A 204 -17.51 1.80 11.32
C THR A 204 -17.30 1.11 12.66
N TYR A 205 -17.16 -0.22 12.64
CA TYR A 205 -16.86 -1.01 13.84
C TYR A 205 -15.54 -0.58 14.49
N LEU A 206 -14.50 -0.33 13.68
CA LEU A 206 -13.19 0.12 14.17
C LEU A 206 -13.19 1.57 14.68
N GLN A 207 -14.04 2.45 14.13
CA GLN A 207 -14.32 3.76 14.73
C GLN A 207 -14.93 3.61 16.14
N GLY A 208 -15.86 2.67 16.31
CA GLY A 208 -16.44 2.32 17.62
C GLY A 208 -15.36 1.84 18.59
N TRP A 209 -14.48 0.94 18.15
CA TRP A 209 -13.36 0.45 18.95
C TRP A 209 -12.41 1.56 19.39
N ALA A 210 -12.00 2.42 18.46
CA ALA A 210 -11.17 3.55 18.79
C ALA A 210 -11.85 4.48 19.82
N SER A 211 -13.14 4.76 19.67
CA SER A 211 -13.92 5.60 20.60
C SER A 211 -14.03 4.96 21.99
N GLN A 212 -14.30 3.65 22.07
CA GLN A 212 -14.33 2.89 23.32
C GLN A 212 -12.99 2.99 24.06
N CYS A 213 -11.89 2.83 23.33
CA CYS A 213 -10.54 2.91 23.88
C CYS A 213 -10.12 4.33 24.27
N ALA A 214 -10.62 5.36 23.58
CA ALA A 214 -10.48 6.75 24.01
C ALA A 214 -11.26 7.01 25.32
N GLY A 215 -12.37 6.31 25.52
CA GLY A 215 -13.29 6.46 26.66
C GLY A 215 -14.58 7.21 26.30
N ASP A 216 -14.80 7.48 25.01
CA ASP A 216 -16.04 8.06 24.50
C ASP A 216 -17.07 6.96 24.25
N LYS A 217 -17.80 6.62 25.32
CA LYS A 217 -18.78 5.53 25.29
C LYS A 217 -19.99 5.83 24.42
N SER A 218 -20.40 7.10 24.31
CA SER A 218 -21.55 7.48 23.50
C SER A 218 -21.23 7.27 22.03
N GLN A 219 -20.11 7.83 21.57
CA GLN A 219 -19.69 7.68 20.19
C GLN A 219 -19.36 6.22 19.84
N ALA A 220 -18.81 5.46 20.79
CA ALA A 220 -18.59 4.04 20.60
C ALA A 220 -19.90 3.28 20.35
N ALA A 221 -20.93 3.51 21.18
CA ALA A 221 -22.23 2.88 21.06
C ALA A 221 -22.89 3.21 19.71
N ASP A 222 -22.90 4.50 19.32
CA ASP A 222 -23.48 4.94 18.05
C ASP A 222 -22.80 4.27 16.84
N ALA A 223 -21.47 4.17 16.87
CA ALA A 223 -20.68 3.54 15.81
C ALA A 223 -20.93 2.02 15.74
N TYR A 224 -21.02 1.32 16.88
CA TYR A 224 -21.34 -0.11 16.88
C TYR A 224 -22.76 -0.41 16.41
N ASP A 225 -23.73 0.43 16.78
CA ASP A 225 -25.11 0.33 16.30
C ASP A 225 -25.18 0.56 14.78
N ALA A 226 -24.41 1.52 14.26
CA ALA A 226 -24.29 1.73 12.82
C ALA A 226 -23.64 0.53 12.11
N ALA A 227 -22.54 0.00 12.65
CA ALA A 227 -21.87 -1.19 12.10
C ALA A 227 -22.80 -2.42 12.08
N THR A 228 -23.57 -2.63 13.15
CA THR A 228 -24.53 -3.73 13.25
C THR A 228 -25.67 -3.63 12.22
N LYS A 229 -26.07 -2.39 11.86
CA LYS A 229 -27.08 -2.17 10.80
C LYS A 229 -26.54 -2.49 9.41
N ILE A 230 -25.24 -2.32 9.18
CA ILE A 230 -24.57 -2.66 7.92
C ILE A 230 -24.35 -4.18 7.83
N ASP A 231 -23.78 -4.79 8.89
CA ASP A 231 -23.63 -6.23 9.01
C ASP A 231 -23.97 -6.69 10.43
N ALA A 232 -25.06 -7.46 10.57
CA ALA A 232 -25.55 -7.96 11.86
C ALA A 232 -24.55 -8.89 12.60
N LYS A 233 -23.49 -9.36 11.93
CA LYS A 233 -22.39 -10.10 12.56
C LYS A 233 -21.49 -9.20 13.42
N LEU A 234 -21.42 -7.91 13.11
CA LEU A 234 -20.56 -6.92 13.78
C LEU A 234 -21.18 -6.41 15.08
N LYS A 235 -21.36 -7.31 16.04
CA LYS A 235 -21.95 -6.99 17.35
C LYS A 235 -21.02 -6.12 18.19
N ALA A 236 -21.59 -5.18 18.93
CA ALA A 236 -20.86 -4.36 19.90
C ALA A 236 -20.02 -5.23 20.85
N PRO A 237 -18.74 -4.88 21.08
CA PRO A 237 -17.89 -5.51 22.09
C PRO A 237 -18.47 -5.42 23.50
N GLY A 238 -17.94 -6.23 24.41
CA GLY A 238 -18.20 -6.05 25.83
C GLY A 238 -17.69 -4.68 26.30
N ALA A 239 -18.43 -4.00 27.18
CA ALA A 239 -18.05 -2.67 27.68
C ALA A 239 -16.70 -2.65 28.44
N ALA A 240 -16.20 -3.81 28.86
CA ALA A 240 -14.91 -4.00 29.52
C ALA A 240 -13.86 -4.67 28.61
N ASP A 241 -14.20 -4.97 27.35
CA ASP A 241 -13.24 -5.50 26.39
C ASP A 241 -12.16 -4.47 26.12
N ASN A 242 -10.91 -4.93 26.19
CA ASN A 242 -9.72 -4.10 26.04
C ASN A 242 -8.70 -4.72 25.07
N VAL A 243 -8.99 -5.88 24.47
CA VAL A 243 -8.18 -6.49 23.42
C VAL A 243 -9.02 -6.60 22.15
N LEU A 244 -8.54 -6.00 21.06
CA LEU A 244 -9.05 -6.25 19.71
C LEU A 244 -8.12 -7.25 19.02
N VAL A 245 -8.71 -8.24 18.38
CA VAL A 245 -8.01 -9.20 17.53
C VAL A 245 -8.52 -9.03 16.11
N ILE A 246 -7.59 -8.91 15.17
CA ILE A 246 -7.85 -8.83 13.74
C ILE A 246 -7.08 -9.96 13.06
N ALA A 247 -7.77 -10.70 12.20
CA ALA A 247 -7.15 -11.72 11.37
C ALA A 247 -7.55 -11.55 9.92
N GLU A 248 -6.57 -11.57 9.02
CA GLU A 248 -6.82 -11.47 7.59
C GLU A 248 -6.51 -12.78 6.90
N THR A 249 -7.41 -13.22 6.02
CA THR A 249 -7.32 -14.52 5.35
C THR A 249 -7.39 -14.38 3.84
N GLY A 250 -6.68 -15.27 3.15
CA GLY A 250 -6.76 -15.44 1.72
C GLY A 250 -6.11 -14.32 0.90
N ASN A 251 -6.33 -14.39 -0.41
CA ASN A 251 -5.81 -13.44 -1.39
C ASN A 251 -6.94 -12.52 -1.87
N GLY A 252 -6.67 -11.23 -1.94
CA GLY A 252 -7.65 -10.21 -2.31
C GLY A 252 -8.15 -10.29 -3.76
N PRO A 253 -9.05 -9.39 -4.14
CA PRO A 253 -9.59 -9.32 -5.49
C PRO A 253 -8.48 -9.08 -6.52
N VAL A 254 -8.62 -9.70 -7.68
CA VAL A 254 -7.72 -9.57 -8.83
C VAL A 254 -8.38 -8.72 -9.89
N LYS A 255 -7.66 -7.71 -10.40
CA LYS A 255 -8.08 -6.95 -11.57
C LYS A 255 -7.70 -7.71 -12.85
N ALA A 256 -8.64 -7.83 -13.76
CA ALA A 256 -8.44 -8.43 -15.07
C ALA A 256 -9.09 -7.58 -16.15
N THR A 257 -8.67 -7.77 -17.40
CA THR A 257 -9.32 -7.14 -18.56
C THR A 257 -10.37 -8.06 -19.17
N ASP A 258 -11.41 -7.47 -19.73
CA ASP A 258 -12.47 -8.12 -20.51
C ASP A 258 -12.81 -7.28 -21.76
N GLY A 259 -13.59 -7.84 -22.68
CA GLY A 259 -13.93 -7.23 -23.98
C GLY A 259 -12.96 -7.64 -25.11
N GLN A 260 -13.39 -7.44 -26.36
CA GLN A 260 -12.64 -7.85 -27.55
C GLN A 260 -11.27 -7.17 -27.64
N TYR A 261 -11.13 -5.98 -27.06
CA TYR A 261 -9.92 -5.16 -27.08
C TYR A 261 -9.33 -4.95 -25.69
N GLN A 262 -9.73 -5.75 -24.68
CA GLN A 262 -9.27 -5.63 -23.29
C GLN A 262 -9.56 -4.24 -22.69
N GLU A 263 -10.63 -3.60 -23.15
CA GLU A 263 -11.02 -2.23 -22.81
C GLU A 263 -11.80 -2.12 -21.50
N LYS A 264 -12.28 -3.25 -20.95
CA LYS A 264 -13.04 -3.28 -19.69
C LYS A 264 -12.17 -3.86 -18.58
N MET A 265 -12.15 -3.23 -17.41
CA MET A 265 -11.56 -3.82 -16.21
C MET A 265 -12.66 -4.48 -15.37
N VAL A 266 -12.45 -5.75 -15.03
CA VAL A 266 -13.33 -6.58 -14.20
C VAL A 266 -12.58 -7.05 -12.95
N PHE A 267 -13.31 -7.27 -11.87
CA PHE A 267 -12.78 -7.89 -10.65
C PHE A 267 -13.05 -9.39 -10.64
N ARG A 268 -12.08 -10.16 -10.16
CA ARG A 268 -12.21 -11.60 -9.89
C ARG A 268 -11.89 -11.86 -8.43
N PRO A 269 -12.55 -12.84 -7.78
CA PRO A 269 -12.16 -13.24 -6.44
C PRO A 269 -10.75 -13.83 -6.47
N GLY A 270 -9.95 -13.53 -5.46
CA GLY A 270 -8.64 -14.16 -5.30
C GLY A 270 -8.76 -15.68 -5.22
N GLN A 271 -7.70 -16.37 -5.61
CA GLN A 271 -7.65 -17.84 -5.68
C GLN A 271 -6.46 -18.38 -4.89
N GLY A 272 -6.40 -19.71 -4.75
CA GLY A 272 -5.22 -20.39 -4.19
C GLY A 272 -5.11 -20.36 -2.67
N PHE A 273 -6.24 -20.21 -1.96
CA PHE A 273 -6.28 -20.26 -0.50
C PHE A 273 -7.46 -21.09 0.00
N PRO A 274 -7.24 -22.11 0.86
CA PRO A 274 -8.32 -22.93 1.41
C PRO A 274 -8.90 -22.37 2.72
N GLU A 275 -8.21 -21.47 3.41
CA GLU A 275 -8.64 -20.91 4.68
C GLU A 275 -9.86 -19.98 4.54
N ASN A 276 -10.80 -20.08 5.48
CA ASN A 276 -11.98 -19.22 5.56
C ASN A 276 -12.28 -18.74 6.99
N GLY A 277 -11.29 -18.84 7.88
CA GLY A 277 -11.38 -18.34 9.23
C GLY A 277 -10.07 -18.43 10.00
N ALA A 278 -10.09 -17.91 11.22
CA ALA A 278 -8.98 -17.98 12.15
C ALA A 278 -9.48 -18.22 13.58
N LEU A 279 -8.68 -18.96 14.35
CA LEU A 279 -8.82 -19.14 15.78
C LEU A 279 -7.65 -18.44 16.45
N VAL A 280 -7.96 -17.48 17.31
CA VAL A 280 -6.97 -16.79 18.12
C VAL A 280 -6.81 -17.51 19.44
N THR A 281 -5.58 -17.60 19.92
CA THR A 281 -5.25 -18.07 21.26
C THR A 281 -4.48 -16.98 21.99
N LEU A 282 -4.99 -16.53 23.13
CA LEU A 282 -4.33 -15.58 24.02
C LEU A 282 -3.89 -16.26 25.32
N GLY A 283 -2.70 -15.92 25.79
CA GLY A 283 -2.11 -16.43 27.04
C GLY A 283 -1.23 -17.65 26.82
N SER A 284 -0.81 -18.27 27.92
CA SER A 284 -0.04 -19.51 27.90
C SER A 284 -0.37 -20.36 29.13
N GLY A 285 -0.26 -21.68 28.99
CA GLY A 285 -0.56 -22.62 30.08
C GLY A 285 -2.02 -22.52 30.55
N LYS A 286 -2.23 -22.37 31.86
CA LYS A 286 -3.57 -22.39 32.48
C LYS A 286 -4.41 -21.12 32.25
N THR A 287 -3.82 -20.04 31.73
CA THR A 287 -4.54 -18.79 31.44
C THR A 287 -5.01 -18.70 29.99
N THR A 288 -4.75 -19.72 29.19
CA THR A 288 -5.03 -19.73 27.75
C THR A 288 -6.53 -19.59 27.45
N ARG A 289 -6.88 -18.67 26.56
CA ARG A 289 -8.23 -18.51 25.99
C ARG A 289 -8.15 -18.59 24.49
N ALA A 290 -8.99 -19.41 23.88
CA ALA A 290 -9.05 -19.55 22.44
C ALA A 290 -10.50 -19.47 21.93
N TRP A 291 -10.71 -18.75 20.82
CA TRP A 291 -12.03 -18.61 20.22
C TRP A 291 -11.92 -18.31 18.71
N PRO A 292 -12.95 -18.68 17.92
CA PRO A 292 -13.00 -18.32 16.51
C PRO A 292 -13.29 -16.82 16.34
N LEU A 293 -12.74 -16.23 15.29
CA LEU A 293 -13.01 -14.83 14.93
C LEU A 293 -14.21 -14.71 13.98
N THR A 294 -14.90 -13.59 14.05
CA THR A 294 -16.10 -13.30 13.24
C THR A 294 -15.68 -12.63 11.93
N PRO A 295 -16.13 -13.10 10.76
CA PRO A 295 -15.92 -12.39 9.49
C PRO A 295 -16.55 -10.99 9.56
N ALA A 296 -15.77 -9.98 9.17
CA ALA A 296 -16.11 -8.57 9.32
C ALA A 296 -16.12 -7.80 8.00
N ALA A 297 -15.34 -8.25 7.00
CA ALA A 297 -15.34 -7.69 5.67
C ALA A 297 -14.89 -8.70 4.62
N ASP A 298 -15.49 -8.63 3.43
CA ASP A 298 -15.07 -9.35 2.22
C ASP A 298 -14.59 -8.31 1.19
N ILE A 299 -13.29 -8.31 0.91
CA ILE A 299 -12.66 -7.28 0.07
C ILE A 299 -13.05 -7.45 -1.41
N TYR A 300 -13.39 -8.67 -1.85
CA TYR A 300 -13.91 -8.86 -3.21
C TYR A 300 -15.30 -8.27 -3.36
N THR A 301 -16.17 -8.44 -2.36
CA THR A 301 -17.48 -7.79 -2.35
C THR A 301 -17.30 -6.28 -2.42
N GLN A 302 -16.44 -5.70 -1.57
CA GLN A 302 -16.13 -4.27 -1.59
C GLN A 302 -15.59 -3.79 -2.95
N ALA A 303 -14.74 -4.58 -3.61
CA ALA A 303 -14.24 -4.23 -4.94
C ALA A 303 -15.30 -4.32 -6.04
N SER A 304 -16.19 -5.31 -5.97
CA SER A 304 -17.11 -5.65 -7.06
C SER A 304 -18.48 -4.97 -6.98
N THR A 305 -18.93 -4.51 -5.81
CA THR A 305 -20.20 -3.80 -5.63
C THR A 305 -20.10 -2.30 -5.86
N ARG A 306 -18.88 -1.76 -6.02
CA ARG A 306 -18.60 -0.33 -6.16
C ARG A 306 -18.30 0.08 -7.60
N GLY A 307 -18.75 1.28 -7.99
CA GLY A 307 -18.41 1.91 -9.28
C GLY A 307 -19.22 1.42 -10.49
N GLY A 308 -20.49 1.03 -10.32
CA GLY A 308 -21.41 0.72 -11.42
C GLY A 308 -21.15 -0.59 -12.19
N ARG A 309 -20.07 -1.31 -11.89
CA ARG A 309 -19.64 -2.50 -12.67
C ARG A 309 -20.33 -3.81 -12.26
N ALA A 310 -21.00 -3.83 -11.12
CA ALA A 310 -21.68 -5.01 -10.59
C ALA A 310 -22.87 -5.49 -11.45
N ILE A 311 -23.43 -4.65 -12.31
CA ILE A 311 -24.70 -4.93 -13.00
C ILE A 311 -24.58 -4.99 -14.54
N ASP A 312 -23.57 -4.38 -15.16
CA ASP A 312 -23.44 -4.38 -16.62
C ASP A 312 -22.83 -5.66 -17.22
N GLY A 313 -22.02 -6.41 -16.47
CA GLY A 313 -21.40 -7.65 -16.96
C GLY A 313 -22.40 -8.81 -17.12
N VAL A 314 -23.36 -8.93 -16.21
CA VAL A 314 -24.36 -10.01 -16.22
C VAL A 314 -25.51 -9.73 -17.19
N LEU A 315 -25.85 -8.45 -17.39
CA LEU A 315 -26.87 -8.05 -18.36
C LEU A 315 -26.33 -7.97 -19.80
N ASN A 316 -25.08 -7.54 -20.03
CA ASN A 316 -24.47 -7.58 -21.36
C ASN A 316 -23.97 -8.98 -21.77
N GLY A 317 -23.64 -9.86 -20.81
CA GLY A 317 -23.28 -11.25 -21.10
C GLY A 317 -24.42 -12.05 -21.75
N LYS A 318 -25.68 -11.69 -21.49
CA LYS A 318 -26.85 -12.28 -22.17
C LYS A 318 -27.14 -11.65 -23.54
N ALA A 319 -26.62 -10.45 -23.82
CA ALA A 319 -26.77 -9.78 -25.12
C ALA A 319 -25.65 -10.16 -26.11
N GLN A 320 -24.40 -10.32 -25.64
CA GLN A 320 -23.27 -10.70 -26.50
C GLN A 320 -23.31 -12.16 -26.95
N PHE A 321 -24.02 -13.04 -26.22
CA PHE A 321 -24.26 -14.41 -26.67
C PHE A 321 -25.25 -14.51 -27.85
N ARG A 322 -25.90 -13.41 -28.26
CA ARG A 322 -26.73 -13.34 -29.48
C ARG A 322 -26.02 -12.72 -30.69
N SER A 323 -24.78 -12.24 -30.54
CA SER A 323 -23.94 -11.76 -31.66
C SER A 323 -22.88 -12.79 -32.10
N GLY A 324 -22.95 -14.03 -31.60
CA GLY A 324 -22.04 -15.13 -31.92
C GLY A 324 -22.62 -16.15 -32.90
N LEU A 325 -23.55 -15.74 -33.77
CA LEU A 325 -24.22 -16.62 -34.74
C LEU A 325 -24.03 -16.18 -36.20
N GLU A 326 -22.97 -15.42 -36.48
CA GLU A 326 -22.49 -15.17 -37.84
C GLU A 326 -20.97 -15.23 -37.86
N THR A 327 -20.41 -16.43 -37.88
CA THR A 327 -19.16 -16.78 -38.58
C THR A 327 -18.92 -18.28 -38.45
N THR A 328 -19.93 -19.07 -38.80
CA THR A 328 -19.70 -20.46 -39.19
C THR A 328 -19.34 -20.48 -40.67
N SER A 329 -18.14 -21.00 -40.93
CA SER A 329 -17.55 -21.34 -42.23
C SER A 329 -16.61 -20.29 -42.85
N MET A 330 -15.31 -20.52 -42.60
CA MET A 330 -14.29 -20.38 -43.62
C MET A 330 -14.73 -21.10 -44.90
N LEU A 331 -14.65 -20.43 -46.05
CA LEU A 331 -14.05 -20.92 -47.30
C LEU A 331 -14.22 -19.85 -48.40
N ALA A 332 -13.23 -19.81 -49.30
CA ALA A 332 -13.21 -19.12 -50.59
C ALA A 332 -12.67 -17.66 -50.61
N THR A 333 -11.34 -17.58 -50.73
CA THR A 333 -10.68 -16.92 -51.87
C THR A 333 -11.58 -16.71 -53.11
N THR A 334 -11.32 -15.62 -53.86
CA THR A 334 -12.03 -15.12 -55.07
C THR A 334 -13.30 -14.35 -54.68
N VAL A 335 -13.44 -13.03 -54.82
CA VAL A 335 -13.28 -12.20 -56.02
C VAL A 335 -13.06 -10.75 -55.56
N GLY A 336 -11.87 -10.22 -55.78
CA GLY A 336 -11.72 -8.78 -55.99
C GLY A 336 -12.10 -8.50 -57.44
N THR A 337 -13.22 -7.80 -57.69
CA THR A 337 -13.51 -7.03 -58.93
C THR A 337 -14.91 -6.38 -59.02
N SER A 338 -15.88 -6.58 -58.11
CA SER A 338 -17.27 -6.14 -58.37
C SER A 338 -17.83 -4.99 -57.54
N PHE A 339 -17.02 -4.18 -56.84
CA PHE A 339 -17.51 -2.95 -56.19
C PHE A 339 -16.97 -1.64 -56.81
N ALA A 340 -16.06 -1.75 -57.79
CA ALA A 340 -15.42 -0.60 -58.42
C ALA A 340 -16.11 -0.10 -59.70
N GLN A 341 -17.22 -0.72 -60.13
CA GLN A 341 -17.89 -0.39 -61.41
C GLN A 341 -19.30 0.20 -61.28
N GLN A 342 -19.83 0.42 -60.07
CA GLN A 342 -21.19 0.93 -59.88
C GLN A 342 -21.26 2.33 -59.26
N MET A 343 -20.29 3.20 -59.54
CA MET A 343 -20.40 4.65 -59.33
C MET A 343 -19.49 5.38 -60.33
N GLY A 344 -19.92 5.42 -61.59
CA GLY A 344 -19.29 6.28 -62.60
C GLY A 344 -19.93 7.67 -62.59
N GLY A 345 -19.12 8.72 -62.44
CA GLY A 345 -19.57 10.09 -62.70
C GLY A 345 -18.76 11.19 -62.01
N ASN A 346 -17.76 11.74 -62.72
CA ASN A 346 -17.13 13.05 -62.58
C ASN A 346 -17.07 13.72 -61.19
N SER A 347 -15.88 13.76 -60.60
CA SER A 347 -15.39 14.97 -59.93
C SER A 347 -13.86 14.93 -59.80
N LEU A 348 -13.21 15.57 -60.76
CA LEU A 348 -11.81 15.98 -60.72
C LEU A 348 -11.64 17.14 -59.70
N TYR A 349 -12.06 16.92 -58.45
CA TYR A 349 -11.99 17.89 -57.35
C TYR A 349 -11.94 17.19 -55.98
N MET A 350 -11.02 16.23 -55.80
CA MET A 350 -10.70 15.72 -54.46
C MET A 350 -9.25 15.21 -54.31
N GLN A 351 -8.32 15.85 -55.02
CA GLN A 351 -6.89 15.80 -54.66
C GLN A 351 -6.65 16.88 -53.60
N GLY A 352 -6.88 16.56 -52.32
CA GLY A 352 -6.58 17.52 -51.25
C GLY A 352 -7.02 17.20 -49.82
N ALA A 353 -7.95 16.27 -49.56
CA ALA A 353 -8.49 16.10 -48.21
C ALA A 353 -8.78 14.64 -47.78
N GLY A 354 -8.20 13.65 -48.47
CA GLY A 354 -8.60 12.23 -48.29
C GLY A 354 -7.56 11.28 -47.69
N ALA A 355 -6.35 11.76 -47.36
CA ALA A 355 -5.25 10.89 -46.92
C ALA A 355 -4.66 11.24 -45.52
N LEU A 356 -5.38 12.02 -44.69
CA LEU A 356 -4.91 12.37 -43.34
C LEU A 356 -5.69 11.71 -42.18
N ILE A 357 -6.82 11.04 -42.44
CA ILE A 357 -7.67 10.51 -41.36
C ILE A 357 -7.57 8.97 -41.22
N GLY A 358 -7.04 8.26 -42.23
CA GLY A 358 -6.95 6.80 -42.23
C GLY A 358 -5.73 6.19 -41.51
N MET A 359 -4.69 6.98 -41.22
CA MET A 359 -3.45 6.49 -40.59
C MET A 359 -3.33 6.83 -39.09
N LEU A 360 -4.24 7.67 -38.56
CA LEU A 360 -4.25 8.10 -37.16
C LEU A 360 -5.20 7.31 -36.24
N SER A 361 -5.99 6.36 -36.77
CA SER A 361 -7.02 5.63 -35.99
C SER A 361 -6.68 4.17 -35.65
N LYS A 362 -5.49 3.67 -36.02
CA LYS A 362 -5.05 2.28 -35.75
C LYS A 362 -4.04 2.13 -34.62
N SER A 363 -3.71 3.16 -33.85
CA SER A 363 -2.79 3.04 -32.72
C SER A 363 -3.28 3.79 -31.50
N VAL A 364 -3.36 3.05 -30.39
CA VAL A 364 -3.76 3.44 -29.03
C VAL A 364 -5.28 3.53 -28.81
N ARG A 365 -5.95 2.36 -28.79
CA ARG A 365 -7.15 2.22 -27.95
C ARG A 365 -6.68 1.85 -26.53
N PRO A 366 -7.13 2.58 -25.49
CA PRO A 366 -6.65 2.38 -24.13
C PRO A 366 -7.02 0.98 -23.61
N THR A 367 -6.02 0.22 -23.16
CA THR A 367 -6.19 -1.07 -22.50
C THR A 367 -6.44 -0.80 -21.03
N ALA A 368 -7.47 -1.40 -20.44
CA ALA A 368 -7.84 -1.05 -19.07
C ALA A 368 -6.68 -1.25 -18.09
N ASP A 369 -6.47 -0.28 -17.21
CA ASP A 369 -5.44 -0.35 -16.17
C ASP A 369 -5.72 -1.52 -15.23
N VAL A 370 -4.79 -2.45 -15.11
CA VAL A 370 -4.91 -3.63 -14.23
C VAL A 370 -3.88 -3.62 -13.10
N ARG A 371 -3.21 -2.48 -12.87
CA ARG A 371 -2.40 -2.28 -11.67
C ARG A 371 -3.26 -2.49 -10.44
N MET A 372 -2.75 -3.22 -9.45
CA MET A 372 -3.53 -3.60 -8.27
C MET A 372 -2.64 -3.84 -7.06
N TRP A 373 -3.21 -3.63 -5.89
CA TRP A 373 -2.62 -4.03 -4.61
C TRP A 373 -2.85 -5.52 -4.36
N ASP A 374 -1.94 -6.33 -4.92
CA ASP A 374 -1.96 -7.80 -4.91
C ASP A 374 -1.83 -8.46 -3.54
N SER A 375 -1.31 -7.73 -2.56
CA SER A 375 -1.09 -8.24 -1.21
C SER A 375 -2.27 -8.02 -0.27
N LEU A 376 -3.41 -7.50 -0.73
CA LEU A 376 -4.62 -7.37 0.09
C LEU A 376 -5.22 -8.74 0.45
N PRO A 377 -5.92 -8.87 1.59
CA PRO A 377 -6.59 -10.11 1.96
C PRO A 377 -7.91 -10.30 1.21
N ALA A 378 -8.43 -11.53 1.22
CA ALA A 378 -9.80 -11.81 0.76
C ALA A 378 -10.83 -11.37 1.81
N THR A 379 -10.58 -11.71 3.07
CA THR A 379 -11.53 -11.51 4.18
C THR A 379 -10.80 -11.02 5.41
N ILE A 380 -11.41 -10.07 6.12
CA ILE A 380 -10.94 -9.60 7.43
C ILE A 380 -11.90 -10.12 8.49
N HIS A 381 -11.35 -10.65 9.57
CA HIS A 381 -12.07 -11.15 10.74
C HIS A 381 -11.73 -10.33 11.97
N VAL A 382 -12.68 -10.18 12.88
CA VAL A 382 -12.50 -9.47 14.14
C VAL A 382 -13.00 -10.29 15.33
N GLY A 383 -12.43 -10.01 16.50
CA GLY A 383 -12.92 -10.49 17.77
C GLY A 383 -12.40 -9.62 18.91
N THR A 384 -13.13 -9.58 20.01
CA THR A 384 -12.76 -8.79 21.18
C THR A 384 -12.79 -9.62 22.44
N THR A 385 -11.98 -9.23 23.42
CA THR A 385 -12.05 -9.83 24.76
C THR A 385 -11.58 -8.85 25.82
N ASN A 386 -12.03 -9.07 27.04
CA ASN A 386 -11.42 -8.49 28.23
C ASN A 386 -10.26 -9.39 28.71
N TRP A 387 -9.06 -8.84 28.68
CA TRP A 387 -7.90 -9.41 29.32
C TRP A 387 -7.50 -8.59 30.55
N ALA A 388 -7.51 -9.26 31.71
CA ALA A 388 -7.36 -8.63 33.01
C ALA A 388 -6.10 -7.76 33.09
N ARG A 389 -6.28 -6.57 33.68
CA ARG A 389 -5.16 -5.71 34.06
C ARG A 389 -4.30 -6.50 35.05
N ALA A 390 -3.04 -6.81 34.70
CA ALA A 390 -2.15 -7.45 35.66
C ALA A 390 -2.13 -6.58 36.93
N SER A 391 -2.72 -7.09 38.00
CA SER A 391 -2.70 -6.43 39.30
C SER A 391 -1.22 -6.23 39.65
N ALA A 392 -0.82 -5.01 40.00
CA ALA A 392 0.51 -4.78 40.54
C ALA A 392 0.77 -5.80 41.66
N PRO A 393 1.98 -6.41 41.73
CA PRO A 393 2.27 -7.36 42.81
C PRO A 393 2.00 -6.70 44.17
N PRO A 394 1.42 -7.42 45.14
CA PRO A 394 1.16 -6.87 46.46
C PRO A 394 2.47 -6.32 47.03
N ALA A 395 2.43 -5.06 47.49
CA ALA A 395 3.60 -4.42 48.09
C ALA A 395 4.17 -5.33 49.19
N PRO A 396 5.50 -5.52 49.27
CA PRO A 396 6.10 -6.32 50.33
C PRO A 396 5.68 -5.74 51.68
N LYS A 397 4.93 -6.54 52.46
CA LYS A 397 4.57 -6.20 53.85
C LYS A 397 5.87 -6.10 54.64
N GLY A 398 6.38 -4.89 54.89
CA GLY A 398 7.52 -4.76 55.80
C GLY A 398 8.41 -3.52 55.75
N ARG A 399 8.13 -2.45 55.02
CA ARG A 399 8.92 -1.20 55.15
C ARG A 399 8.06 0.06 55.10
N LYS A 400 8.10 0.83 56.18
CA LYS A 400 7.51 2.18 56.25
C LYS A 400 8.12 3.06 55.13
N PRO A 401 7.31 3.76 54.34
CA PRO A 401 7.85 4.68 53.33
C PRO A 401 8.42 5.93 54.02
N ALA A 402 9.64 6.30 53.65
CA ALA A 402 10.20 7.62 53.97
C ALA A 402 9.45 8.71 53.15
N PRO A 403 9.27 9.93 53.69
CA PRO A 403 8.55 10.98 52.99
C PRO A 403 9.37 11.48 51.80
N LYS A 404 8.94 11.17 50.57
CA LYS A 404 9.48 11.79 49.36
C LYS A 404 8.57 12.92 48.90
N ARG A 405 9.17 14.10 48.84
CA ARG A 405 8.64 15.35 48.31
C ARG A 405 8.45 15.21 46.79
N GLY A 406 7.24 15.54 46.33
CA GLY A 406 6.92 16.05 44.98
C GLY A 406 7.47 15.31 43.75
N THR A 407 6.64 14.46 43.15
CA THR A 407 6.24 14.52 41.73
C THR A 407 5.13 13.48 41.54
N THR A 408 3.93 13.92 41.20
CA THR A 408 2.76 13.08 40.92
C THR A 408 2.95 12.38 39.56
N ALA A 409 3.83 11.39 39.50
CA ALA A 409 3.83 10.45 38.39
C ALA A 409 2.65 9.49 38.62
N VAL A 410 1.58 9.66 37.84
CA VAL A 410 0.47 8.71 37.80
C VAL A 410 1.04 7.38 37.31
N ALA A 411 1.28 6.46 38.24
CA ALA A 411 1.65 5.09 37.94
C ALA A 411 0.45 4.42 37.25
N ASN A 412 0.41 4.53 35.92
CA ASN A 412 -0.52 3.76 35.10
C ASN A 412 -0.22 2.28 35.38
N THR A 413 -1.14 1.57 36.04
CA THR A 413 -1.03 0.14 36.28
C THR A 413 -1.06 -0.55 34.91
N ALA A 414 0.12 -0.73 34.33
CA ALA A 414 0.30 -1.24 32.98
C ALA A 414 -0.06 -2.73 33.00
N TRP A 415 -1.19 -3.07 32.41
CA TRP A 415 -1.45 -4.45 32.05
C TRP A 415 -0.58 -4.83 30.87
N ALA A 416 -0.12 -6.07 30.87
CA ALA A 416 0.65 -6.61 29.77
C ALA A 416 -0.28 -7.33 28.80
N MET A 417 -0.02 -7.17 27.50
CA MET A 417 -0.63 -8.03 26.49
C MET A 417 -0.23 -9.49 26.74
N PRO A 418 -1.18 -10.43 26.68
CA PRO A 418 -0.83 -11.83 26.69
C PRO A 418 -0.08 -12.19 25.39
N SER A 419 0.67 -13.30 25.44
CA SER A 419 1.13 -13.94 24.22
C SER A 419 -0.07 -14.26 23.32
N ALA A 420 0.07 -14.01 22.03
CA ALA A 420 -0.95 -14.32 21.05
C ALA A 420 -0.40 -15.29 20.01
N SER A 421 -1.18 -16.31 19.67
CA SER A 421 -0.95 -17.17 18.51
C SER A 421 -2.23 -17.27 17.68
N MET A 422 -2.07 -17.57 16.40
CA MET A 422 -3.19 -17.68 15.49
C MET A 422 -3.09 -18.95 14.68
N VAL A 423 -4.24 -19.63 14.55
CA VAL A 423 -4.39 -20.85 13.77
C VAL A 423 -5.41 -20.55 12.67
N TRP A 424 -5.06 -20.87 11.43
CA TRP A 424 -5.92 -20.69 10.27
C TRP A 424 -6.75 -21.94 10.05
N ARG A 425 -7.99 -21.79 9.59
CA ARG A 425 -8.91 -22.91 9.46
C ARG A 425 -9.71 -22.91 8.16
N LYS A 426 -10.17 -24.10 7.77
CA LYS A 426 -11.20 -24.31 6.75
C LYS A 426 -12.40 -24.98 7.42
N GLY A 427 -13.48 -24.22 7.62
CA GLY A 427 -14.57 -24.66 8.49
C GLY A 427 -14.05 -24.84 9.91
N ASP A 428 -14.17 -26.05 10.46
CA ASP A 428 -13.67 -26.38 11.80
C ASP A 428 -12.30 -27.05 11.81
N GLU A 429 -11.71 -27.33 10.63
CA GLU A 429 -10.40 -27.95 10.49
C GLU A 429 -9.27 -26.92 10.54
N ALA A 430 -8.31 -27.11 11.45
CA ALA A 430 -7.09 -26.32 11.50
C ALA A 430 -6.15 -26.69 10.33
N LEU A 431 -5.57 -25.69 9.70
CA LEU A 431 -4.65 -25.84 8.57
C LEU A 431 -3.21 -25.67 9.04
N ASP A 432 -2.30 -26.45 8.45
CA ASP A 432 -0.86 -26.25 8.58
C ASP A 432 -0.41 -25.06 7.70
N LEU A 433 -0.75 -23.87 8.17
CA LEU A 433 -0.36 -22.60 7.57
C LEU A 433 0.35 -21.77 8.64
N ALA A 434 1.61 -21.43 8.41
CA ALA A 434 2.38 -20.62 9.35
C ALA A 434 1.80 -19.20 9.49
N GLY A 435 1.38 -18.60 8.37
CA GLY A 435 0.95 -17.20 8.30
C GLY A 435 2.02 -16.22 8.80
N VAL A 436 1.58 -15.02 9.18
CA VAL A 436 2.42 -13.96 9.74
C VAL A 436 2.38 -14.05 11.26
N LYS A 437 3.54 -13.96 11.91
CA LYS A 437 3.61 -13.89 13.38
C LYS A 437 2.73 -12.75 13.89
N PRO A 438 1.84 -12.98 14.87
CA PRO A 438 0.97 -11.92 15.36
C PRO A 438 1.73 -10.71 15.89
N MET A 439 1.39 -9.54 15.36
CA MET A 439 1.71 -8.26 15.98
C MET A 439 0.84 -8.11 17.22
N THR A 440 1.45 -7.77 18.36
CA THR A 440 0.73 -7.44 19.59
C THR A 440 1.20 -6.09 20.12
N ALA A 441 0.28 -5.22 20.55
CA ALA A 441 0.62 -3.96 21.20
C ALA A 441 -0.45 -3.51 22.20
N ASN A 442 -0.08 -2.70 23.18
CA ASN A 442 -0.92 -2.13 24.24
C ASN A 442 -0.38 -0.80 24.75
N ALA A 443 0.05 0.09 23.86
CA ALA A 443 0.61 1.38 24.25
C ALA A 443 -0.40 2.29 25.00
N GLY A 444 -1.71 2.02 24.89
CA GLY A 444 -2.77 2.78 25.55
C GLY A 444 -3.68 1.95 26.48
N LYS A 445 -4.96 2.32 26.54
CA LYS A 445 -5.98 1.66 27.38
C LYS A 445 -6.38 0.28 26.83
N CYS A 446 -6.34 0.12 25.52
CA CYS A 446 -6.63 -1.11 24.80
C CYS A 446 -5.38 -1.66 24.12
N GLY A 447 -5.37 -2.97 23.89
CA GLY A 447 -4.40 -3.67 23.09
C GLY A 447 -4.99 -4.18 21.78
N ILE A 448 -4.09 -4.47 20.85
CA ILE A 448 -4.40 -4.98 19.51
C ILE A 448 -3.55 -6.22 19.23
N VAL A 449 -4.17 -7.22 18.62
CA VAL A 449 -3.53 -8.35 17.97
C VAL A 449 -3.89 -8.29 16.49
N TRP A 450 -2.90 -8.36 15.60
CA TRP A 450 -3.12 -8.42 14.16
C TRP A 450 -2.21 -9.46 13.53
N SER A 451 -2.75 -10.25 12.59
CA SER A 451 -2.00 -11.25 11.85
C SER A 451 -2.73 -11.59 10.55
N ARG A 452 -2.00 -12.21 9.61
CA ARG A 452 -2.46 -12.54 8.26
C ARG A 452 -2.06 -13.95 7.85
N SER A 453 -2.90 -14.66 7.11
CA SER A 453 -2.60 -16.03 6.66
C SER A 453 -1.62 -16.05 5.48
N ARG A 454 -1.61 -14.97 4.70
CA ARG A 454 -0.77 -14.77 3.53
C ARG A 454 0.15 -13.57 3.77
N SER A 455 1.45 -13.83 3.79
CA SER A 455 2.45 -12.79 3.99
C SER A 455 2.70 -12.04 2.69
N ALA A 456 2.74 -10.71 2.76
CA ALA A 456 3.16 -9.86 1.66
C ALA A 456 4.64 -10.08 1.28
N THR A 457 5.49 -10.62 2.17
CA THR A 457 6.89 -10.93 1.85
C THR A 457 7.05 -12.08 0.86
N ALA A 458 6.00 -12.86 0.60
CA ALA A 458 6.00 -13.92 -0.40
C ALA A 458 5.82 -13.38 -1.84
N LEU A 459 5.46 -12.11 -2.00
CA LEU A 459 5.24 -11.46 -3.27
C LEU A 459 6.51 -10.72 -3.74
N SER A 460 6.65 -10.58 -5.05
CA SER A 460 7.71 -9.76 -5.64
C SER A 460 7.50 -8.29 -5.29
N ALA A 461 8.57 -7.55 -5.03
CA ALA A 461 8.50 -6.10 -4.80
C ALA A 461 8.01 -5.32 -6.04
N ALA A 462 8.11 -5.87 -7.26
CA ALA A 462 7.66 -5.22 -8.48
C ALA A 462 6.13 -5.08 -8.51
N ALA A 463 5.62 -3.88 -8.84
CA ALA A 463 4.18 -3.63 -8.92
C ALA A 463 3.53 -4.46 -10.05
N PRO A 464 2.47 -5.23 -9.78
CA PRO A 464 1.78 -6.00 -10.79
C PRO A 464 0.94 -5.10 -11.70
N GLY A 465 0.69 -5.56 -12.92
CA GLY A 465 -0.26 -4.95 -13.84
C GLY A 465 0.22 -3.69 -14.57
N ASP A 466 1.47 -3.26 -14.36
CA ASP A 466 2.00 -2.12 -15.09
C ASP A 466 2.21 -2.44 -16.57
N ASN A 467 1.77 -1.54 -17.45
CA ASN A 467 1.75 -1.77 -18.88
C ASN A 467 3.09 -1.37 -19.49
N ALA A 468 3.85 -2.34 -20.01
CA ALA A 468 5.15 -2.10 -20.63
C ALA A 468 5.12 -1.06 -21.77
N LYS A 469 4.00 -0.93 -22.49
CA LYS A 469 3.82 0.11 -23.53
C LYS A 469 3.65 1.50 -22.90
N VAL A 470 2.93 1.60 -21.78
CA VAL A 470 2.79 2.86 -21.02
C VAL A 470 4.14 3.25 -20.42
N ALA A 471 4.85 2.31 -19.80
CA ALA A 471 6.20 2.54 -19.28
C ALA A 471 7.17 3.00 -20.40
N ALA A 472 7.11 2.40 -21.59
CA ALA A 472 7.91 2.81 -22.74
C ALA A 472 7.51 4.19 -23.29
N ALA A 473 6.22 4.53 -23.31
CA ALA A 473 5.74 5.83 -23.75
C ALA A 473 6.14 6.95 -22.77
N ARG A 474 6.09 6.69 -21.45
CA ARG A 474 6.55 7.60 -20.39
C ARG A 474 8.05 7.94 -20.52
N LYS A 475 8.87 7.04 -21.07
CA LYS A 475 10.28 7.32 -21.39
C LYS A 475 10.47 8.41 -22.45
N ASN A 476 9.43 8.98 -23.03
CA ASN A 476 9.57 10.13 -23.93
C ASN A 476 8.77 11.35 -23.46
N ASP A 477 8.10 11.26 -22.30
CA ASP A 477 7.27 12.34 -21.74
C ASP A 477 8.08 13.17 -20.72
N LYS A 478 8.46 14.39 -21.11
CA LYS A 478 9.22 15.31 -20.26
C LYS A 478 8.46 15.73 -19.01
N ALA A 479 7.13 15.79 -19.06
CA ALA A 479 6.32 16.15 -17.88
C ALA A 479 6.29 14.99 -16.88
N ALA A 480 6.17 13.75 -17.37
CA ALA A 480 6.30 12.56 -16.52
C ALA A 480 7.67 12.50 -15.85
N TRP A 481 8.74 12.79 -16.58
CA TRP A 481 10.10 12.84 -16.03
C TRP A 481 10.27 13.87 -14.92
N ALA A 482 9.74 15.08 -15.12
CA ALA A 482 9.82 16.14 -14.12
C ALA A 482 9.08 15.76 -12.83
N LYS A 483 7.93 15.10 -12.95
CA LYS A 483 7.20 14.53 -11.78
C LYS A 483 8.03 13.48 -11.07
N ASP A 484 8.59 12.52 -11.81
CA ASP A 484 9.36 11.42 -11.24
C ASP A 484 10.66 11.93 -10.57
N GLU A 485 11.30 12.97 -11.13
CA GLU A 485 12.46 13.64 -10.53
C GLU A 485 12.09 14.39 -9.24
N ALA A 486 11.01 15.18 -9.26
CA ALA A 486 10.50 15.88 -8.07
C ALA A 486 10.10 14.91 -6.96
N PHE A 487 9.47 13.79 -7.33
CA PHE A 487 9.14 12.72 -6.41
C PHE A 487 10.39 12.14 -5.76
N ARG A 488 11.37 11.70 -6.56
CA ARG A 488 12.64 11.16 -6.04
C ARG A 488 13.38 12.15 -5.14
N ALA A 489 13.29 13.45 -5.43
CA ALA A 489 13.85 14.49 -4.57
C ALA A 489 13.15 14.56 -3.21
N SER A 490 11.83 14.36 -3.15
CA SER A 490 11.07 14.30 -1.88
C SER A 490 11.35 13.05 -1.03
N LEU A 491 11.94 12.00 -1.61
CA LEU A 491 12.29 10.76 -0.92
C LEU A 491 13.68 10.81 -0.23
N ARG A 492 14.53 11.76 -0.64
CA ARG A 492 15.87 12.00 -0.09
C ARG A 492 15.77 12.93 1.10
#